data_AF-A0A9N9II12-F1
#
_entry.id   AF-A0A9N9II12-F1
#
_cell.length_a   1.000
_cell.length_b   1.000
_cell.length_c   1.000
_cell.angle_alpha   90.00
_cell.angle_beta   90.00
_cell.angle_gamma   90.00
#
_symmetry.space_group_name_H-M   'P 1'
#
loop_
_entity.id
_entity.type
_entity.pdbx_description
1 polymer ?
#
loop_
_entity_poly.entity_id
_entity_poly.type
_entity_poly.pdbx_seq_one_letter_code
_entity_poly.pdbx_strand_id
1 'polypeptide(L)'
;VKIVGIPSGMTSRELMIILQQSGAETCYMPINSRVNRRGLAFTTFPSEEHVQEFLKGSVIISSYHLTPLPKLTKTCHKKFTFQGNKYANAVKQKQPISIKQQENYREIKDPVEDNQIKSILSNIS
;
A
#
# COMPACT_ATOMS: atom_id res chain seq x y z
N VAL A 1 8.14 -0.09 -1.24
CA VAL A 1 7.67 0.88 -2.26
C VAL A 1 6.73 0.20 -3.26
N LYS A 2 5.80 0.96 -3.86
CA LYS A 2 4.99 0.52 -5.00
C LYS A 2 5.49 1.20 -6.27
N ILE A 3 5.61 0.49 -7.37
CA ILE A 3 6.04 1.03 -8.66
C ILE A 3 4.89 0.84 -9.66
N VAL A 4 4.61 1.87 -10.47
CA VAL A 4 3.54 1.85 -11.49
C VAL A 4 4.09 2.26 -12.86
N GLY A 5 3.36 1.91 -13.92
CA GLY A 5 3.75 2.23 -15.31
C GLY A 5 4.62 1.15 -15.96
N ILE A 6 4.60 -0.07 -15.41
CA ILE A 6 5.42 -1.18 -15.91
C ILE A 6 4.84 -1.71 -17.24
N PRO A 7 5.67 -1.94 -18.27
CA PRO A 7 5.23 -2.51 -19.55
C PRO A 7 4.56 -3.88 -19.38
N SER A 8 3.57 -4.19 -20.23
CA SER A 8 2.83 -5.46 -20.19
C SER A 8 3.70 -6.69 -20.47
N GLY A 9 4.78 -6.53 -21.23
CA GLY A 9 5.74 -7.60 -21.55
C GLY A 9 6.84 -7.81 -20.52
N MET A 10 7.02 -6.88 -19.55
CA MET A 10 8.14 -6.94 -18.62
C MET A 10 7.93 -8.00 -17.54
N THR A 11 8.94 -8.85 -17.36
CA THR A 11 8.98 -9.90 -16.34
C THR A 11 9.39 -9.36 -14.97
N SER A 12 9.04 -10.09 -13.90
CA SER A 12 9.48 -9.73 -12.54
C SER A 12 10.99 -9.84 -12.39
N ARG A 13 11.60 -10.79 -13.11
CA ARG A 13 13.04 -11.00 -13.13
C ARG A 13 13.77 -9.83 -13.79
N GLU A 14 13.31 -9.39 -14.97
CA GLU A 14 13.88 -8.23 -15.66
C GLU A 14 13.77 -6.96 -14.82
N LEU A 15 12.59 -6.72 -14.22
CA LEU A 15 12.40 -5.57 -13.35
C LEU A 15 13.29 -5.65 -12.11
N MET A 16 13.42 -6.83 -11.50
CA MET A 16 14.26 -7.00 -10.30
C MET A 16 15.72 -6.66 -10.56
N ILE A 17 16.29 -7.07 -11.69
CA ILE A 17 17.69 -6.74 -12.06
C ILE A 17 17.91 -5.22 -12.05
N ILE A 18 16.95 -4.46 -12.56
CA ILE A 18 17.02 -3.00 -12.61
C ILE A 18 16.85 -2.41 -11.21
N LEU A 19 15.87 -2.89 -10.44
CA LEU A 19 15.61 -2.36 -9.10
C LEU A 19 16.72 -2.69 -8.10
N GLN A 20 17.44 -3.81 -8.27
CA GLN A 20 18.60 -4.16 -7.44
C GLN A 20 19.71 -3.11 -7.53
N GLN A 21 19.87 -2.43 -8.67
CA GLN A 21 20.83 -1.33 -8.81
C GLN A 21 20.50 -0.15 -7.88
N SER A 22 19.25 -0.04 -7.46
CA SER A 22 18.77 0.97 -6.49
C SER A 22 18.69 0.42 -5.06
N GLY A 23 19.19 -0.79 -4.80
CA GLY A 23 19.17 -1.41 -3.46
C GLY A 23 17.88 -2.14 -3.09
N ALA A 24 17.03 -2.47 -4.07
CA ALA A 24 15.84 -3.28 -3.82
C ALA A 24 16.19 -4.74 -3.48
N GLU A 25 15.48 -5.31 -2.50
CA GLU A 25 15.69 -6.70 -2.06
C GLU A 25 14.68 -7.68 -2.67
N THR A 26 13.46 -7.21 -2.96
CA THR A 26 12.39 -8.05 -3.49
C THR A 26 11.63 -7.34 -4.59
N CYS A 27 11.02 -8.10 -5.49
CA CYS A 27 10.13 -7.55 -6.51
C CYS A 27 8.95 -8.50 -6.75
N TYR A 28 7.76 -8.10 -6.31
CA TYR A 28 6.52 -8.82 -6.52
C TYR A 28 5.62 -8.09 -7.52
N MET A 29 5.28 -8.76 -8.63
CA MET A 29 4.35 -8.26 -9.65
C MET A 29 3.03 -9.00 -9.56
N PRO A 30 1.96 -8.38 -9.03
CA PRO A 30 0.67 -9.04 -8.93
C PRO A 30 0.07 -9.30 -10.31
N ILE A 31 -0.58 -10.45 -10.39
CA ILE A 31 -1.27 -10.94 -11.57
C ILE A 31 -2.78 -10.86 -11.31
N ASN A 32 -3.58 -10.64 -12.34
CA ASN A 32 -5.04 -10.72 -12.23
C ASN A 32 -5.54 -12.16 -12.46
N SER A 33 -6.86 -12.37 -12.31
CA SER A 33 -7.48 -13.69 -12.51
C SER A 33 -7.34 -14.26 -13.93
N ARG A 34 -6.99 -13.41 -14.92
CA ARG A 34 -6.74 -13.80 -16.31
C ARG A 34 -5.24 -14.01 -16.59
N VAL A 35 -4.43 -14.15 -15.55
CA VAL A 35 -2.97 -14.35 -15.63
C VAL A 35 -2.22 -13.16 -16.27
N ASN A 36 -2.86 -11.99 -16.35
CA ASN A 36 -2.24 -10.77 -16.89
C ASN A 36 -1.62 -9.92 -15.77
N ARG A 37 -0.45 -9.33 -16.05
CA ARG A 37 0.24 -8.41 -15.16
C ARG A 37 -0.52 -7.09 -15.04
N ARG A 38 -0.57 -6.51 -13.84
CA ARG A 38 -1.33 -5.27 -13.56
C ARG A 38 -0.57 -3.97 -13.82
N GLY A 39 0.59 -4.03 -14.50
CA GLY A 39 1.43 -2.85 -14.77
C GLY A 39 1.98 -2.17 -13.51
N LEU A 40 2.04 -2.90 -12.39
CA LEU A 40 2.54 -2.43 -11.10
C LEU A 40 3.35 -3.52 -10.38
N ALA A 41 4.25 -3.10 -9.49
CA ALA A 41 5.07 -3.98 -8.66
C ALA A 41 5.18 -3.44 -7.23
N PHE A 42 5.49 -4.33 -6.30
CA PHE A 42 5.87 -4.00 -4.94
C PHE A 42 7.31 -4.44 -4.71
N THR A 43 8.10 -3.57 -4.09
CA THR A 43 9.51 -3.81 -3.78
C THR A 43 9.81 -3.46 -2.32
N THR A 44 10.73 -4.20 -1.71
CA THR A 44 11.27 -3.90 -0.37
C THR A 44 12.70 -3.37 -0.49
N PHE A 45 13.13 -2.65 0.54
CA PHE A 45 14.45 -2.06 0.68
C PHE A 45 14.93 -2.33 2.10
N PRO A 46 16.26 -2.37 2.35
CA PRO A 46 16.82 -2.73 3.64
C PRO A 46 16.57 -1.66 4.73
N SER A 47 16.39 -0.39 4.35
CA SER A 47 16.12 0.69 5.29
C SER A 47 15.13 1.72 4.74
N GLU A 48 14.55 2.51 5.65
CA GLU A 48 13.64 3.61 5.29
C GLU A 48 14.36 4.71 4.50
N GLU A 49 15.66 4.91 4.72
CA GLU A 49 16.46 5.90 3.96
C GLU A 49 16.48 5.56 2.47
N HIS A 50 16.71 4.27 2.13
CA HIS A 50 16.64 3.78 0.76
C HIS A 50 15.24 3.96 0.15
N VAL A 51 14.19 3.76 0.96
CA VAL A 51 12.81 4.02 0.54
C VAL A 51 12.63 5.50 0.17
N GLN A 52 13.06 6.42 1.03
CA GLN A 52 12.90 7.87 0.81
C GLN A 52 13.71 8.36 -0.39
N GLU A 53 14.93 7.84 -0.59
CA GLU A 53 15.75 8.16 -1.76
C GLU A 53 15.11 7.65 -3.04
N PHE A 54 14.68 6.38 -3.07
CA PHE A 54 14.06 5.79 -4.23
C PHE A 54 12.74 6.48 -4.61
N LEU A 55 11.96 6.97 -3.64
CA LEU A 55 10.72 7.71 -3.88
C LEU A 55 10.93 9.09 -4.50
N LYS A 56 12.11 9.70 -4.36
CA LYS A 56 12.45 10.98 -5.00
C LYS A 56 12.83 10.82 -6.47
N GLY A 57 13.27 9.62 -6.83
CA GLY A 57 13.73 9.29 -8.18
C GLY A 57 12.60 9.00 -9.17
N SER A 58 12.99 8.83 -10.43
CA SER A 58 12.16 8.23 -11.46
C SER A 58 12.95 7.11 -12.13
N VAL A 59 12.26 6.02 -12.48
CA VAL A 59 12.91 4.87 -13.14
C VAL A 59 12.51 4.90 -14.60
N ILE A 60 13.49 5.01 -15.49
CA ILE A 60 13.25 5.02 -16.95
C ILE A 60 13.76 3.70 -17.51
N ILE A 61 12.87 2.94 -18.16
CA ILE A 61 13.23 1.69 -18.83
C ILE A 61 12.82 1.79 -20.29
N SER A 62 13.80 1.84 -21.19
CA SER A 62 13.61 2.14 -22.61
C SER A 62 12.84 3.46 -22.79
N SER A 63 11.59 3.41 -23.22
CA SER A 63 10.70 4.56 -23.40
C SER A 63 9.62 4.67 -22.31
N TYR A 64 9.69 3.86 -21.26
CA TYR A 64 8.69 3.81 -20.20
C TYR A 64 9.18 4.51 -18.94
N HIS A 65 8.35 5.43 -18.44
CA HIS A 65 8.56 6.12 -17.17
C HIS A 65 7.83 5.37 -16.06
N LEU A 66 8.58 4.65 -15.24
CA LEU A 66 8.09 3.99 -14.05
C LEU A 66 8.12 4.98 -12.88
N THR A 67 6.99 5.09 -12.18
CA THR A 67 6.84 6.01 -11.06
C THR A 67 6.88 5.24 -9.74
N PRO A 68 7.88 5.49 -8.88
CA PRO A 68 7.87 4.99 -7.52
C PRO A 68 6.86 5.79 -6.68
N LEU A 69 6.08 5.09 -5.86
CA LEU A 69 5.03 5.64 -5.01
C LEU A 69 5.09 5.00 -3.63
N PRO A 70 4.71 5.74 -2.57
CA PRO A 70 4.48 5.13 -1.26
C PRO A 70 3.55 3.93 -1.36
N LYS A 71 3.80 2.89 -0.54
CA LYS A 71 3.07 1.61 -0.61
C LYS A 71 1.55 1.79 -0.52
N LEU A 72 1.10 2.71 0.34
CA LEU A 72 -0.31 2.96 0.63
C LEU A 72 -0.99 3.90 -0.36
N THR A 73 -0.25 4.51 -1.29
CA THR A 73 -0.83 5.42 -2.28
C THR A 73 -1.93 4.70 -3.05
N LYS A 74 -3.13 5.26 -3.06
CA LYS A 74 -4.24 4.71 -3.84
C LYS A 74 -4.06 5.11 -5.31
N THR A 75 -4.33 4.18 -6.21
CA THR A 75 -4.37 4.41 -7.65
C THR A 75 -5.82 4.27 -8.10
N CYS A 76 -6.47 5.37 -8.49
CA CYS A 76 -7.85 5.35 -8.98
C CYS A 76 -7.87 5.19 -10.51
N HIS A 77 -8.88 4.48 -11.04
CA HIS A 77 -9.04 4.31 -12.49
C HIS A 77 -9.55 5.57 -13.21
N LYS A 78 -10.15 6.51 -12.46
CA LYS A 78 -10.69 7.78 -12.97
C LYS A 78 -9.76 8.89 -12.54
N LYS A 79 -9.26 9.71 -13.47
CA LYS A 79 -8.68 11.02 -13.13
C LYS A 79 -9.74 11.78 -12.33
N PHE A 80 -9.50 11.99 -11.05
CA PHE A 80 -10.39 12.81 -10.23
C PHE A 80 -10.11 14.26 -10.61
N THR A 81 -10.82 14.80 -11.59
CA THR A 81 -10.93 16.25 -11.71
C THR A 81 -11.74 16.73 -10.53
N PHE A 82 -11.07 17.34 -9.55
CA PHE A 82 -11.75 18.02 -8.44
C PHE A 82 -12.52 19.21 -9.03
N GLN A 83 -13.74 18.97 -9.49
CA GLN A 83 -14.75 20.01 -9.60
C GLN A 83 -15.35 20.10 -8.21
N GLY A 84 -14.94 21.12 -7.45
CA GLY A 84 -15.33 21.28 -6.04
C GLY A 84 -16.83 21.11 -5.86
N ASN A 85 -17.25 19.91 -5.44
CA ASN A 85 -18.64 19.65 -5.14
C ASN A 85 -18.89 20.00 -3.67
N LYS A 86 -20.09 20.50 -3.40
CA LYS A 86 -20.49 21.08 -2.11
C LYS A 86 -20.25 20.14 -0.92
N TYR A 87 -20.18 18.83 -1.16
CA TYR A 87 -19.93 17.79 -0.17
C TYR A 87 -18.47 17.77 0.34
N ALA A 88 -17.46 18.01 -0.50
CA ALA A 88 -16.07 18.04 -0.07
C ALA A 88 -15.77 19.24 0.87
N ASN A 89 -16.49 20.35 0.70
CA ASN A 89 -16.38 21.52 1.56
C ASN A 89 -17.13 21.34 2.90
N ALA A 90 -18.17 20.50 2.95
CA ALA A 90 -18.93 20.22 4.18
C ALA A 90 -18.10 19.44 5.23
N VAL A 91 -17.09 18.67 4.81
CA VAL A 91 -16.22 17.91 5.74
C VAL A 91 -15.22 18.83 6.45
N LYS A 92 -14.90 20.00 5.90
CA LYS A 92 -13.99 20.98 6.53
C LYS A 92 -14.61 21.74 7.71
N GLN A 93 -15.91 21.59 7.97
CA GLN A 93 -16.62 22.27 9.06
C GLN A 93 -17.22 21.33 10.11
N LYS A 94 -16.65 20.13 10.31
CA LYS A 94 -17.01 19.33 11.50
C LYS A 94 -16.15 19.77 12.68
N GLN A 95 -16.80 20.48 13.59
CA GLN A 95 -16.37 20.78 14.96
C GLN A 95 -15.84 19.52 15.67
N PRO A 96 -14.97 19.67 16.69
CA PRO A 96 -14.37 18.56 17.39
C PRO A 96 -15.42 17.59 17.92
N ILE A 97 -15.18 16.30 17.71
CA ILE A 97 -16.03 15.19 18.16
C ILE A 97 -16.17 15.29 19.69
N SER A 98 -17.40 15.39 20.18
CA SER A 98 -17.68 15.33 21.61
C SER A 98 -17.42 13.92 22.14
N ILE A 99 -16.86 13.85 23.35
CA ILE A 99 -16.34 12.66 24.04
C ILE A 99 -17.34 11.48 24.11
N LYS A 100 -18.64 11.74 23.93
CA LYS A 100 -19.71 10.73 23.98
C LYS A 100 -19.71 9.71 22.84
N GLN A 101 -18.99 9.95 21.73
CA GLN A 101 -18.85 8.94 20.66
C GLN A 101 -17.74 7.90 20.94
N GLN A 102 -16.85 8.13 21.90
CA GLN A 102 -15.78 7.17 22.24
C GLN A 102 -16.28 5.97 23.05
N GLU A 103 -17.39 6.11 23.79
CA GLU A 103 -17.94 5.05 24.63
C GLU A 103 -18.67 3.98 23.79
N ASN A 104 -19.37 4.39 22.72
CA ASN A 104 -20.12 3.46 21.85
C ASN A 104 -19.23 2.57 20.96
N TYR A 105 -17.98 2.96 20.69
CA TYR A 105 -17.00 2.11 19.98
C TYR A 105 -16.27 1.13 20.91
N ARG A 106 -16.39 1.28 22.23
CA ARG A 106 -15.83 0.32 23.20
C ARG A 106 -16.79 -0.85 23.48
N GLU A 107 -18.08 -0.68 23.21
CA GLU A 107 -19.10 -1.72 23.44
C GLU A 107 -19.26 -2.72 22.28
N ILE A 108 -18.51 -2.58 21.18
CA ILE A 108 -18.41 -3.61 20.12
C ILE A 108 -17.07 -4.34 20.23
N LYS A 109 -16.75 -4.85 21.42
CA LYS A 109 -15.79 -5.93 21.63
C LYS A 109 -16.21 -6.70 22.86
N ASP A 110 -17.24 -7.54 22.71
CA ASP A 110 -17.39 -8.68 23.59
C ASP A 110 -16.53 -9.86 23.11
N PRO A 111 -16.05 -10.69 24.05
CA PRO A 111 -14.72 -11.27 24.01
C PRO A 111 -14.82 -12.78 23.84
N VAL A 112 -14.57 -13.28 22.63
CA VAL A 112 -14.42 -14.73 22.43
C VAL A 112 -13.21 -14.94 21.53
N GLU A 113 -12.03 -15.08 22.15
CA GLU A 113 -10.98 -16.04 21.77
C GLU A 113 -9.68 -15.95 22.58
N ASP A 114 -9.55 -15.06 23.58
CA ASP A 114 -8.32 -15.02 24.42
C ASP A 114 -8.28 -16.11 25.52
N ASN A 115 -9.41 -16.74 25.86
CA ASN A 115 -9.46 -17.76 26.93
C ASN A 115 -9.13 -19.18 26.46
N GLN A 116 -9.22 -19.50 25.15
CA GLN A 116 -8.79 -20.81 24.65
C GLN A 116 -7.26 -20.93 24.57
N ILE A 117 -6.55 -19.85 24.23
CA ILE A 117 -5.09 -19.86 24.11
C ILE A 117 -4.42 -20.03 25.48
N LYS A 118 -4.95 -19.39 26.54
CA LYS A 118 -4.41 -19.53 27.91
C LYS A 118 -4.62 -20.93 28.51
N SER A 119 -5.73 -21.60 28.19
CA SER A 119 -6.00 -22.98 28.61
C SER A 119 -5.11 -24.01 27.91
N ILE A 120 -4.70 -23.74 26.66
CA ILE A 120 -3.80 -24.64 25.92
C ILE A 120 -2.36 -24.49 26.42
N LEU A 121 -1.93 -23.26 26.73
CA LEU A 121 -0.57 -22.97 27.21
C LEU A 121 -0.31 -23.43 28.66
N SER A 122 -1.35 -23.61 29.49
CA SER A 122 -1.21 -24.17 30.84
C SER A 122 -1.08 -25.70 30.88
N ASN A 123 -1.31 -26.40 29.76
CA ASN A 123 -1.27 -27.86 29.67
C ASN A 123 -0.01 -28.40 28.97
N ILE A 124 0.97 -27.54 28.67
CA ILE A 124 2.27 -27.90 28.06
C ILE A 124 3.42 -27.48 29.00
N SER A 125 3.25 -27.59 30.31
CA SER A 125 4.34 -27.51 31.30
C SER A 125 4.27 -28.67 32.27
#